data_AF-A0A1V4YKM7-F1
#
_entry.id   AF-A0A1V4YKM7-F1
#
_cell.length_a   1.000
_cell.length_b   1.000
_cell.length_c   1.000
_cell.angle_alpha   90.00
_cell.angle_beta   90.00
_cell.angle_gamma   90.00
#
_symmetry.space_group_name_H-M   'P 1'
#
loop_
_entity.id
_entity.type
_entity.pdbx_description
1 polymer ?
#
loop_
_entity_poly.entity_id
_entity_poly.type
_entity_poly.pdbx_seq_one_letter_code
_entity_poly.pdbx_strand_id
1 'polypeptide(L)'
;MSSTVSINVLNPGNSTTTNESSQVITNEEEEIEEETTSSSSSRSSSGGGGSGGGGTSGENIANVLVKDSKTVFISMDKDIRYEFTEEDNNIGYIEFTPLKNSGKITAVVEVLKTRSSFAKSNVPGTVYQNVNIWVGKTGFATESNIADPIIGFKVSKEWMANKNIGKENIRLYRYNADTWNELKTTNTDEDNQYVYFESQTPGFSPFAISTAQQTTTEILSEVSDTENNTSDNVIKPLDQSLISSTNYTGIDQTEDQNNSLGDRNGLLTKFIMLSIILVISGIVYWHYNKRR
;
A
#
# COMPACT_ATOMS: atom_id res chain seq x y z
N MET A 1 53.62 -28.57 -28.26
CA MET A 1 52.65 -27.77 -27.48
C MET A 1 51.97 -28.72 -26.51
N SER A 2 52.42 -28.75 -25.25
CA SER A 2 51.73 -29.42 -24.15
C SER A 2 51.97 -28.60 -22.90
N SER A 3 51.06 -27.68 -22.64
CA SER A 3 50.88 -27.08 -21.33
C SER A 3 49.88 -27.93 -20.57
N THR A 4 50.16 -28.23 -19.31
CA THR A 4 49.24 -28.26 -18.14
C THR A 4 49.93 -29.04 -17.02
N VAL A 5 49.81 -28.56 -15.77
CA VAL A 5 49.41 -29.27 -14.53
C VAL A 5 49.66 -28.29 -13.39
N SER A 6 48.62 -27.61 -12.86
CA SER A 6 47.85 -27.94 -11.64
C SER A 6 48.68 -27.65 -10.37
N ILE A 7 48.17 -27.17 -9.24
CA ILE A 7 46.93 -27.45 -8.50
C ILE A 7 46.91 -26.43 -7.34
N ASN A 8 45.74 -25.99 -6.87
CA ASN A 8 45.60 -25.63 -5.45
C ASN A 8 44.15 -25.84 -5.00
N VAL A 9 43.94 -26.94 -4.27
CA VAL A 9 42.80 -27.14 -3.39
C VAL A 9 43.31 -27.92 -2.18
N LEU A 10 43.13 -27.35 -0.97
CA LEU A 10 42.39 -27.94 0.15
C LEU A 10 42.73 -27.21 1.47
N ASN A 11 41.66 -26.73 2.12
CA ASN A 11 41.51 -26.39 3.55
C ASN A 11 41.69 -27.68 4.41
N PRO A 12 41.47 -27.74 5.75
CA PRO A 12 41.39 -26.75 6.84
C PRO A 12 42.24 -27.17 8.08
N GLY A 13 42.16 -26.48 9.22
CA GLY A 13 42.41 -27.16 10.51
C GLY A 13 42.92 -26.33 11.67
N ASN A 14 42.00 -26.02 12.57
CA ASN A 14 42.15 -25.57 13.95
C ASN A 14 43.15 -26.40 14.79
N SER A 15 43.81 -25.77 15.79
CA SER A 15 43.91 -26.19 17.21
C SER A 15 45.25 -25.82 17.88
N THR A 16 45.16 -24.92 18.86
CA THR A 16 45.65 -25.05 20.26
C THR A 16 47.14 -25.25 20.58
N THR A 17 47.55 -24.60 21.69
CA THR A 17 48.57 -24.97 22.71
C THR A 17 49.57 -23.81 22.91
N THR A 18 49.27 -22.86 23.80
CA THR A 18 49.75 -22.79 25.20
C THR A 18 51.26 -23.01 25.36
N ASN A 19 51.98 -22.00 25.85
CA ASN A 19 52.66 -22.01 27.16
C ASN A 19 53.70 -20.90 27.25
N GLU A 20 53.66 -20.21 28.41
CA GLU A 20 54.80 -19.73 29.22
C GLU A 20 55.82 -18.76 28.57
N SER A 21 56.45 -17.82 29.26
CA SER A 21 56.39 -17.26 30.61
C SER A 21 57.45 -16.13 30.63
N SER A 22 57.21 -15.09 31.44
CA SER A 22 58.21 -14.16 32.04
C SER A 22 58.95 -13.18 31.09
N GLN A 23 58.59 -11.89 31.08
CA GLN A 23 59.06 -10.80 31.97
C GLN A 23 60.56 -10.49 31.91
N VAL A 24 60.92 -9.28 31.44
CA VAL A 24 61.82 -8.33 32.14
C VAL A 24 61.49 -6.90 31.65
N ILE A 25 61.39 -5.97 32.61
CA ILE A 25 61.21 -4.52 32.48
C ILE A 25 62.60 -3.86 32.42
N THR A 26 62.81 -2.90 31.52
CA THR A 26 63.74 -1.78 31.74
C THR A 26 63.20 -0.53 31.04
N ASN A 27 63.01 0.53 31.84
CA ASN A 27 62.68 1.88 31.41
C ASN A 27 63.98 2.61 31.05
N GLU A 28 63.98 3.33 29.92
CA GLU A 28 64.88 4.45 29.68
C GLU A 28 64.05 5.64 29.18
N GLU A 29 64.23 6.76 29.84
CA GLU A 29 63.72 8.09 29.50
C GLU A 29 64.65 8.71 28.46
N GLU A 30 64.10 9.32 27.41
CA GLU A 30 64.85 10.33 26.66
C GLU A 30 63.93 11.48 26.20
N GLU A 31 64.37 12.66 26.58
CA GLU A 31 63.84 14.01 26.41
C GLU A 31 64.27 14.58 25.06
N ILE A 32 63.35 15.12 24.25
CA ILE A 32 63.67 16.10 23.20
C ILE A 32 62.53 17.12 23.07
N GLU A 33 62.81 18.37 23.45
CA GLU A 33 62.03 19.56 23.10
C GLU A 33 62.62 20.29 21.87
N GLU A 34 61.67 20.67 21.01
CA GLU A 34 61.53 21.84 20.12
C GLU A 34 62.67 22.39 19.24
N GLU A 35 62.38 22.50 17.93
CA GLU A 35 62.48 23.77 17.21
C GLU A 35 61.37 23.95 16.16
N THR A 36 61.08 25.22 15.88
CA THR A 36 59.77 25.78 15.56
C THR A 36 59.56 26.16 14.09
N THR A 37 58.28 26.08 13.68
CA THR A 37 57.57 26.98 12.75
C THR A 37 57.89 26.99 11.25
N SER A 38 56.96 26.42 10.47
CA SER A 38 56.34 27.16 9.36
C SER A 38 54.84 26.87 9.31
N SER A 39 54.10 27.90 8.94
CA SER A 39 52.72 28.20 9.34
C SER A 39 51.64 27.58 8.44
N SER A 40 50.61 27.06 9.11
CA SER A 40 49.17 27.24 8.83
C SER A 40 48.60 26.84 7.46
N SER A 41 47.87 25.72 7.42
CA SER A 41 46.40 25.70 7.50
C SER A 41 45.83 24.36 7.02
N SER A 42 46.07 23.30 7.79
CA SER A 42 45.27 22.08 7.70
C SER A 42 43.88 22.39 8.27
N ARG A 43 42.94 22.77 7.39
CA ARG A 43 41.52 22.74 7.72
C ARG A 43 41.07 21.29 7.80
N SER A 44 41.26 20.70 8.97
CA SER A 44 40.50 19.56 9.45
C SER A 44 39.03 19.99 9.59
N SER A 45 38.25 19.83 8.52
CA SER A 45 36.80 19.91 8.65
C SER A 45 36.32 18.62 9.31
N SER A 46 36.16 18.76 10.62
CA SER A 46 35.40 17.92 11.53
C SER A 46 34.12 17.39 10.89
N GLY A 47 33.87 16.09 11.15
CA GLY A 47 32.68 15.39 10.73
C GLY A 47 31.40 16.09 11.17
N GLY A 48 30.62 16.52 10.20
CA GLY A 48 29.22 16.90 10.39
C GLY A 48 28.34 15.65 10.32
N GLY A 49 28.04 15.07 11.48
CA GLY A 49 26.88 14.19 11.64
C GLY A 49 25.60 15.00 11.35
N GLY A 50 24.73 14.49 10.49
CA GLY A 50 23.55 15.22 10.04
C GLY A 50 22.38 14.31 9.69
N SER A 51 21.52 14.10 10.70
CA SER A 51 20.08 13.79 10.64
C SER A 51 19.59 12.91 9.48
N GLY A 52 19.65 11.58 9.66
CA GLY A 52 18.72 10.66 8.99
C GLY A 52 17.34 10.83 9.60
N GLY A 53 16.57 11.79 9.07
CA GLY A 53 15.23 12.14 9.54
C GLY A 53 14.19 11.12 9.13
N GLY A 54 14.21 9.93 9.75
CA GLY A 54 13.05 9.06 9.80
C GLY A 54 12.07 9.63 10.82
N GLY A 55 11.04 10.36 10.36
CA GLY A 55 9.97 10.79 11.24
C GLY A 55 9.34 9.60 11.97
N THR A 56 8.88 9.81 13.20
CA THR A 56 7.98 8.86 13.85
C THR A 56 6.75 8.73 12.96
N SER A 57 6.51 7.55 12.42
CA SER A 57 5.28 7.32 11.66
C SER A 57 4.10 7.57 12.58
N GLY A 58 3.08 8.29 12.07
CA GLY A 58 1.82 8.47 12.77
C GLY A 58 0.92 7.23 12.74
N GLU A 59 1.39 6.12 12.16
CA GLU A 59 0.68 4.84 12.14
C GLU A 59 0.73 4.16 13.51
N ASN A 60 -0.33 3.42 13.85
CA ASN A 60 -0.30 2.57 15.03
C ASN A 60 0.73 1.45 14.84
N ILE A 61 1.72 1.39 15.73
CA ILE A 61 2.80 0.38 15.66
C ILE A 61 2.27 -1.07 15.64
N ALA A 62 1.12 -1.34 16.25
CA ALA A 62 0.51 -2.66 16.22
C ALA A 62 0.02 -3.07 14.82
N ASN A 63 -0.30 -2.09 13.97
CA ASN A 63 -0.73 -2.27 12.58
C ASN A 63 0.46 -2.40 11.61
N VAL A 64 1.66 -1.98 12.01
CA VAL A 64 2.87 -2.14 11.19
C VAL A 64 3.33 -3.60 11.27
N LEU A 65 3.45 -4.25 10.12
CA LEU A 65 4.00 -5.59 9.96
C LEU A 65 5.52 -5.54 9.80
N VAL A 66 5.98 -4.75 8.82
CA VAL A 66 7.39 -4.55 8.49
C VAL A 66 7.65 -3.07 8.25
N LYS A 67 8.83 -2.62 8.65
CA LYS A 67 9.33 -1.27 8.35
C LYS A 67 10.68 -1.39 7.65
N ASP A 68 10.70 -1.07 6.36
CA ASP A 68 11.92 -1.01 5.55
C ASP A 68 12.30 0.46 5.35
N SER A 69 13.58 0.80 5.51
CA SER A 69 14.05 2.18 5.45
C SER A 69 15.41 2.26 4.79
N LYS A 70 15.54 3.19 3.85
CA LYS A 70 16.78 3.40 3.08
C LYS A 70 17.13 4.88 3.05
N THR A 71 18.41 5.19 3.22
CA THR A 71 18.91 6.57 3.18
C THR A 71 19.87 6.72 2.02
N VAL A 72 19.61 7.70 1.15
CA VAL A 72 20.41 7.99 -0.04
C VAL A 72 20.80 9.47 -0.02
N PHE A 73 21.95 9.80 -0.60
CA PHE A 73 22.36 11.19 -0.82
C PHE A 73 21.73 11.72 -2.11
N ILE A 74 20.92 12.77 -1.98
CA ILE A 74 20.16 13.40 -3.04
C ILE A 74 20.88 14.67 -3.52
N SER A 75 21.29 14.62 -4.78
CA SER A 75 21.79 15.74 -5.56
C SER A 75 20.83 16.04 -6.71
N MET A 76 20.68 17.31 -7.05
CA MET A 76 19.86 17.79 -8.17
C MET A 76 20.26 17.11 -9.50
N ASP A 77 19.28 16.87 -10.36
CA ASP A 77 19.39 16.34 -11.73
C ASP A 77 20.04 14.96 -11.87
N LYS A 78 20.19 14.23 -10.76
CA LYS A 78 20.66 12.85 -10.76
C LYS A 78 19.54 11.95 -10.28
N ASP A 79 19.02 11.10 -11.16
CA ASP A 79 18.02 10.10 -10.80
C ASP A 79 18.51 9.26 -9.64
N ILE A 80 17.61 9.05 -8.67
CA ILE A 80 17.87 8.27 -7.49
C ILE A 80 16.85 7.15 -7.37
N ARG A 81 17.31 6.02 -6.84
CA ARG A 81 16.50 4.84 -6.58
C ARG A 81 16.74 4.34 -5.17
N TYR A 82 15.68 4.22 -4.40
CA TYR A 82 15.67 3.53 -3.11
C TYR A 82 15.27 2.08 -3.36
N GLU A 83 16.14 1.12 -3.04
CA GLU A 83 15.84 -0.31 -3.19
C GLU A 83 15.56 -0.95 -1.83
N PHE A 84 14.42 -1.63 -1.74
CA PHE A 84 13.89 -2.24 -0.54
C PHE A 84 13.95 -3.76 -0.66
N THR A 85 14.34 -4.43 0.42
CA THR A 85 14.71 -5.86 0.39
C THR A 85 14.21 -6.63 1.60
N GLU A 86 13.55 -5.97 2.55
CA GLU A 86 12.99 -6.66 3.71
C GLU A 86 11.93 -7.68 3.26
N GLU A 87 11.90 -8.82 3.95
CA GLU A 87 10.88 -9.85 3.73
C GLU A 87 9.48 -9.27 3.98
N ASP A 88 8.46 -9.84 3.34
CA ASP A 88 7.08 -9.36 3.34
C ASP A 88 6.84 -7.95 2.78
N ASN A 89 7.88 -7.20 2.40
CA ASN A 89 7.74 -5.96 1.64
C ASN A 89 7.68 -6.24 0.13
N ASN A 90 6.52 -5.98 -0.48
CA ASN A 90 6.36 -6.15 -1.92
C ASN A 90 6.61 -4.87 -2.71
N ILE A 91 6.98 -3.77 -2.05
CA ILE A 91 7.57 -2.59 -2.71
C ILE A 91 9.05 -2.89 -2.91
N GLY A 92 9.47 -3.03 -4.17
CA GLY A 92 10.86 -3.29 -4.52
C GLY A 92 11.70 -2.02 -4.57
N TYR A 93 11.12 -0.92 -5.07
CA TYR A 93 11.85 0.33 -5.15
C TYR A 93 10.95 1.57 -5.26
N ILE A 94 11.56 2.73 -4.96
CA ILE A 94 11.02 4.06 -5.27
C ILE A 94 12.08 4.82 -6.06
N GLU A 95 11.68 5.47 -7.14
CA GLU A 95 12.57 6.20 -8.04
C GLU A 95 12.00 7.58 -8.35
N PHE A 96 12.86 8.61 -8.47
CA PHE A 96 12.48 9.95 -8.90
C PHE A 96 13.71 10.79 -9.29
N THR A 97 13.48 11.88 -10.01
CA THR A 97 14.51 12.88 -10.35
C THR A 97 14.45 14.05 -9.34
N PRO A 98 15.51 14.33 -8.56
CA PRO A 98 15.52 15.46 -7.64
C PRO A 98 15.70 16.79 -8.37
N LEU A 99 14.88 17.79 -8.04
CA LEU A 99 14.97 19.14 -8.59
C LEU A 99 15.82 20.08 -7.72
N LYS A 100 16.27 19.62 -6.54
CA LYS A 100 17.09 20.37 -5.58
C LYS A 100 18.07 19.47 -4.84
N ASN A 101 19.24 20.01 -4.51
CA ASN A 101 20.19 19.37 -3.60
C ASN A 101 19.60 19.29 -2.19
N SER A 102 19.55 18.08 -1.63
CA SER A 102 18.86 17.82 -0.37
C SER A 102 19.69 17.03 0.65
N GLY A 103 20.89 16.60 0.27
CA GLY A 103 21.77 15.83 1.15
C GLY A 103 21.20 14.44 1.44
N LYS A 104 21.38 13.93 2.66
CA LYS A 104 20.89 12.59 3.02
C LYS A 104 19.39 12.62 3.31
N ILE A 105 18.62 11.88 2.52
CA ILE A 105 17.17 11.74 2.69
C ILE A 105 16.82 10.27 2.86
N THR A 106 15.98 9.99 3.85
CA THR A 106 15.48 8.66 4.17
C THR A 106 14.11 8.45 3.53
N ALA A 107 13.95 7.33 2.82
CA ALA A 107 12.66 6.78 2.43
C ALA A 107 12.29 5.63 3.38
N VAL A 108 11.02 5.54 3.74
CA VAL A 108 10.47 4.54 4.65
C VAL A 108 9.25 3.90 4.00
N VAL A 109 9.23 2.57 3.93
CA VAL A 109 8.06 1.77 3.58
C VAL A 109 7.60 1.02 4.83
N GLU A 110 6.35 1.22 5.21
CA GLU A 110 5.73 0.50 6.32
C GLU A 110 4.65 -0.40 5.75
N VAL A 111 4.92 -1.71 5.72
CA VAL A 111 3.94 -2.73 5.35
C VAL A 111 2.96 -2.88 6.49
N LEU A 112 1.66 -2.88 6.19
CA LEU A 112 0.61 -2.87 7.19
C LEU A 112 -0.18 -4.17 7.19
N LYS A 113 -0.53 -4.63 8.40
CA LYS A 113 -1.39 -5.81 8.61
C LYS A 113 -2.81 -5.56 8.12
N THR A 114 -3.27 -4.33 8.29
CA THR A 114 -4.60 -3.88 7.85
C THR A 114 -4.48 -2.53 7.16
N ARG A 115 -5.63 -1.92 6.85
CA ARG A 115 -5.69 -0.59 6.27
C ARG A 115 -4.92 0.43 7.13
N SER A 116 -4.28 1.38 6.46
CA SER A 116 -3.65 2.54 7.09
C SER A 116 -4.61 3.33 7.98
N SER A 117 -4.17 3.73 9.17
CA SER A 117 -4.97 4.57 10.08
C SER A 117 -5.20 5.99 9.54
N PHE A 118 -4.42 6.40 8.54
CA PHE A 118 -4.60 7.66 7.81
C PHE A 118 -5.75 7.61 6.80
N ALA A 119 -6.16 6.41 6.37
CA ALA A 119 -7.31 6.27 5.49
C ALA A 119 -8.62 6.32 6.29
N LYS A 120 -9.72 6.77 5.68
CA LYS A 120 -11.07 6.74 6.27
C LYS A 120 -11.97 5.63 5.73
N SER A 121 -11.69 5.14 4.53
CA SER A 121 -12.42 4.07 3.85
C SER A 121 -11.46 2.98 3.35
N ASN A 122 -11.97 1.78 3.06
CA ASN A 122 -11.19 0.72 2.42
C ASN A 122 -10.91 1.05 0.95
N VAL A 123 -9.77 0.58 0.46
CA VAL A 123 -9.46 0.63 -0.97
C VAL A 123 -10.42 -0.28 -1.75
N PRO A 124 -10.81 0.07 -2.99
CA PRO A 124 -11.57 -0.83 -3.85
C PRO A 124 -10.81 -2.14 -4.13
N GLY A 125 -11.57 -3.19 -4.45
CA GLY A 125 -11.01 -4.46 -4.91
C GLY A 125 -10.54 -5.41 -3.80
N THR A 126 -9.83 -6.45 -4.22
CA THR A 126 -9.22 -7.43 -3.31
C THR A 126 -7.81 -6.97 -2.97
N VAL A 127 -7.54 -6.68 -1.70
CA VAL A 127 -6.24 -6.15 -1.27
C VAL A 127 -5.19 -7.25 -1.26
N TYR A 128 -4.05 -6.97 -1.88
CA TYR A 128 -2.83 -7.77 -1.76
C TYR A 128 -1.97 -7.28 -0.60
N GLN A 129 -1.72 -5.97 -0.53
CA GLN A 129 -0.89 -5.38 0.52
C GLN A 129 -1.24 -3.91 0.76
N ASN A 130 -1.31 -3.50 2.03
CA ASN A 130 -1.40 -2.10 2.43
C ASN A 130 -0.01 -1.61 2.84
N VAL A 131 0.37 -0.40 2.43
CA VAL A 131 1.65 0.21 2.81
C VAL A 131 1.49 1.69 3.11
N ASN A 132 2.31 2.23 4.00
CA ASN A 132 2.59 3.67 4.03
C ASN A 132 3.97 3.91 3.43
N ILE A 133 4.11 4.91 2.57
CA ILE A 133 5.40 5.29 1.99
C ILE A 133 5.67 6.75 2.33
N TRP A 134 6.85 7.00 2.91
CA TRP A 134 7.29 8.33 3.30
C TRP A 134 8.69 8.60 2.74
N VAL A 135 8.90 9.75 2.10
CA VAL A 135 10.21 10.16 1.59
C VAL A 135 10.57 11.51 2.20
N GLY A 136 11.62 11.52 3.02
CA GLY A 136 12.02 12.69 3.78
C GLY A 136 10.98 13.13 4.82
N LYS A 137 11.14 14.36 5.30
CA LYS A 137 10.17 15.00 6.21
C LYS A 137 8.96 15.52 5.42
N THR A 138 7.86 15.81 6.12
CA THR A 138 6.70 16.48 5.54
C THR A 138 7.12 17.72 4.75
N GLY A 139 6.62 17.85 3.52
CA GLY A 139 6.99 18.93 2.59
C GLY A 139 8.24 18.68 1.75
N PHE A 140 8.93 17.55 1.93
CA PHE A 140 10.07 17.18 1.07
C PHE A 140 9.60 16.77 -0.33
N ALA A 141 8.86 15.66 -0.44
CA ALA A 141 8.46 15.09 -1.73
C ALA A 141 7.26 15.83 -2.32
N THR A 142 7.52 17.02 -2.86
CA THR A 142 6.56 17.86 -3.59
C THR A 142 7.03 18.01 -5.04
N GLU A 143 6.12 18.37 -5.94
CA GLU A 143 6.42 18.65 -7.36
C GLU A 143 7.50 19.74 -7.55
N SER A 144 7.71 20.62 -6.56
CA SER A 144 8.76 21.64 -6.60
C SER A 144 10.16 21.14 -6.22
N ASN A 145 10.26 19.90 -5.71
CA ASN A 145 11.48 19.32 -5.16
C ASN A 145 11.86 18.01 -5.87
N ILE A 146 10.90 17.27 -6.42
CA ILE A 146 11.12 16.01 -7.14
C ILE A 146 10.24 15.97 -8.39
N ALA A 147 10.72 15.30 -9.44
CA ALA A 147 10.01 15.02 -10.67
C ALA A 147 9.88 13.51 -10.90
N ASP A 148 8.83 13.14 -11.63
CA ASP A 148 8.54 11.78 -12.10
C ASP A 148 8.68 10.65 -11.07
N PRO A 149 8.00 10.72 -9.90
CA PRO A 149 8.12 9.64 -8.94
C PRO A 149 7.43 8.36 -9.40
N ILE A 150 8.16 7.24 -9.28
CA ILE A 150 7.73 5.89 -9.63
C ILE A 150 7.85 4.98 -8.41
N ILE A 151 6.87 4.10 -8.25
CA ILE A 151 6.90 3.00 -7.28
C ILE A 151 6.94 1.68 -8.05
N GLY A 152 7.99 0.91 -7.84
CA GLY A 152 8.12 -0.45 -8.34
C GLY A 152 7.70 -1.47 -7.29
N PHE A 153 6.83 -2.40 -7.66
CA PHE A 153 6.31 -3.43 -6.76
C PHE A 153 6.10 -4.76 -7.47
N LYS A 154 5.93 -5.82 -6.69
CA LYS A 154 5.72 -7.17 -7.18
C LYS A 154 4.46 -7.80 -6.58
N VAL A 155 3.84 -8.72 -7.31
CA VAL A 155 2.68 -9.49 -6.83
C VAL A 155 2.91 -10.97 -7.09
N SER A 156 2.67 -11.79 -6.07
CA SER A 156 2.81 -13.26 -6.16
C SER A 156 1.86 -13.85 -7.19
N LYS A 157 2.41 -14.66 -8.11
CA LYS A 157 1.65 -15.43 -9.10
C LYS A 157 0.70 -16.42 -8.45
N GLU A 158 1.09 -17.01 -7.32
CA GLU A 158 0.25 -17.92 -6.55
C GLU A 158 -0.99 -17.19 -5.99
N TRP A 159 -0.80 -16.00 -5.41
CA TRP A 159 -1.93 -15.21 -4.90
C TRP A 159 -2.90 -14.83 -6.02
N MET A 160 -2.38 -14.39 -7.17
CA MET A 160 -3.20 -14.06 -8.34
C MET A 160 -3.98 -15.27 -8.84
N ALA A 161 -3.33 -16.44 -8.97
CA ALA A 161 -3.98 -17.68 -9.38
C ALA A 161 -5.08 -18.11 -8.40
N ASN A 162 -4.78 -18.10 -7.10
CA ASN A 162 -5.71 -18.49 -6.03
C ASN A 162 -6.95 -17.59 -5.96
N LYS A 163 -6.83 -16.34 -6.41
CA LYS A 163 -7.92 -15.36 -6.44
C LYS A 163 -8.55 -15.19 -7.82
N ASN A 164 -8.09 -15.94 -8.83
CA ASN A 164 -8.49 -15.79 -10.23
C ASN A 164 -8.38 -14.34 -10.74
N ILE A 165 -7.25 -13.70 -10.44
CA ILE A 165 -6.95 -12.31 -10.81
C ILE A 165 -5.95 -12.32 -11.97
N GLY A 166 -6.33 -11.75 -13.10
CA GLY A 166 -5.39 -11.46 -14.19
C GLY A 166 -4.51 -10.25 -13.86
N LYS A 167 -3.26 -10.24 -14.36
CA LYS A 167 -2.28 -9.17 -14.11
C LYS A 167 -2.76 -7.80 -14.55
N GLU A 168 -3.61 -7.74 -15.58
CA GLU A 168 -4.25 -6.53 -16.08
C GLU A 168 -5.24 -5.90 -15.09
N ASN A 169 -5.62 -6.61 -14.02
CA ASN A 169 -6.47 -6.09 -12.96
C ASN A 169 -5.67 -5.57 -11.76
N ILE A 170 -4.34 -5.73 -11.72
CA ILE A 170 -3.54 -5.21 -10.60
C ILE A 170 -3.39 -3.70 -10.71
N ARG A 171 -3.60 -3.01 -9.59
CA ARG A 171 -3.50 -1.56 -9.44
C ARG A 171 -2.75 -1.20 -8.18
N LEU A 172 -2.02 -0.09 -8.23
CA LEU A 172 -1.60 0.63 -7.04
C LEU A 172 -2.57 1.80 -6.80
N TYR A 173 -3.16 1.85 -5.61
CA TYR A 173 -4.01 2.96 -5.19
C TYR A 173 -3.25 3.86 -4.23
N ARG A 174 -3.44 5.17 -4.38
CA ARG A 174 -2.90 6.22 -3.50
C ARG A 174 -4.02 6.85 -2.68
N TYR A 175 -3.88 6.88 -1.36
CA TYR A 175 -4.82 7.61 -0.52
C TYR A 175 -4.44 9.09 -0.41
N ASN A 176 -5.34 9.98 -0.82
CA ASN A 176 -5.14 11.43 -0.74
C ASN A 176 -6.48 12.17 -0.73
N ALA A 177 -6.56 13.30 -0.03
CA ALA A 177 -7.77 14.12 0.06
C ALA A 177 -9.04 13.31 0.39
N ASP A 178 -8.90 12.42 1.38
CA ASP A 178 -9.92 11.50 1.86
C ASP A 178 -10.40 10.40 0.88
N THR A 179 -9.78 10.26 -0.30
CA THR A 179 -10.16 9.28 -1.32
C THR A 179 -9.00 8.36 -1.73
N TRP A 180 -9.36 7.16 -2.22
CA TRP A 180 -8.43 6.27 -2.91
C TRP A 180 -8.41 6.61 -4.39
N ASN A 181 -7.23 6.91 -4.92
CA ASN A 181 -7.02 7.29 -6.31
C ASN A 181 -6.24 6.16 -7.00
N GLU A 182 -6.79 5.60 -8.07
CA GLU A 182 -6.09 4.63 -8.90
C GLU A 182 -4.90 5.31 -9.59
N LEU A 183 -3.73 4.66 -9.55
CA LEU A 183 -2.56 5.13 -10.28
C LEU A 183 -2.44 4.39 -11.62
N LYS A 184 -1.75 5.05 -12.57
CA LYS A 184 -1.36 4.39 -13.82
C LYS A 184 -0.34 3.30 -13.51
N THR A 185 -0.79 2.05 -13.56
CA THR A 185 0.03 0.86 -13.29
C THR A 185 0.33 0.11 -14.59
N THR A 186 1.60 -0.24 -14.79
CA THR A 186 2.07 -1.01 -15.96
C THR A 186 2.79 -2.26 -15.48
N ASN A 187 2.51 -3.42 -16.08
CA ASN A 187 3.32 -4.62 -15.90
C ASN A 187 4.64 -4.46 -16.67
N THR A 188 5.77 -4.63 -15.98
CA THR A 188 7.11 -4.38 -16.55
C THR A 188 7.92 -5.64 -16.78
N ASP A 189 7.75 -6.65 -15.93
CA ASP A 189 8.47 -7.92 -16.04
C ASP A 189 7.74 -9.05 -15.32
N GLU A 190 8.20 -10.29 -15.50
CA GLU A 190 7.71 -11.49 -14.82
C GLU A 190 8.83 -12.51 -14.60
N ASP A 191 8.82 -13.17 -13.44
CA ASP A 191 9.66 -14.34 -13.18
C ASP A 191 8.80 -15.57 -12.80
N ASN A 192 9.42 -16.63 -12.28
CA ASN A 192 8.70 -17.86 -11.92
C ASN A 192 7.71 -17.69 -10.75
N GLN A 193 7.88 -16.68 -9.90
CA GLN A 193 7.13 -16.50 -8.66
C GLN A 193 6.29 -15.22 -8.65
N TYR A 194 6.71 -14.18 -9.36
CA TYR A 194 6.15 -12.84 -9.27
C TYR A 194 5.88 -12.22 -10.64
N VAL A 195 4.93 -11.30 -10.65
CA VAL A 195 4.72 -10.32 -11.72
C VAL A 195 5.15 -8.95 -11.17
N TYR A 196 5.94 -8.21 -11.94
CA TYR A 196 6.48 -6.92 -11.56
C TYR A 196 5.71 -5.79 -12.24
N PHE A 197 5.51 -4.72 -11.48
CA PHE A 197 4.73 -3.57 -11.89
C PHE A 197 5.42 -2.27 -11.49
N GLU A 198 5.11 -1.23 -12.25
CA GLU A 198 5.48 0.14 -11.94
C GLU A 198 4.24 1.02 -11.92
N SER A 199 4.22 2.01 -11.04
CA SER A 199 3.17 3.02 -11.00
C SER A 199 3.73 4.42 -10.79
N GLN A 200 3.32 5.33 -11.67
CA GLN A 200 3.59 6.75 -11.51
C GLN A 200 2.71 7.32 -10.39
N THR A 201 3.29 8.12 -9.51
CA THR A 201 2.57 8.71 -8.38
C THR A 201 2.80 10.22 -8.31
N PRO A 202 1.77 11.04 -8.01
CA PRO A 202 1.95 12.48 -7.79
C PRO A 202 2.59 12.79 -6.42
N GLY A 203 2.77 11.80 -5.55
CA GLY A 203 3.44 11.98 -4.28
C GLY A 203 3.25 10.80 -3.32
N PHE A 204 3.93 10.83 -2.18
CA PHE A 204 3.92 9.72 -1.23
C PHE A 204 2.87 9.90 -0.12
N SER A 205 2.26 8.80 0.29
CA SER A 205 1.10 8.73 1.18
C SER A 205 0.89 7.27 1.63
N PRO A 206 -0.24 6.92 2.27
CA PRO A 206 -0.71 5.54 2.26
C PRO A 206 -1.00 5.08 0.83
N PHE A 207 -0.68 3.82 0.57
CA PHE A 207 -0.97 3.11 -0.68
C PHE A 207 -1.54 1.72 -0.38
N ALA A 208 -2.17 1.14 -1.40
CA ALA A 208 -2.54 -0.26 -1.38
C ALA A 208 -2.40 -0.88 -2.76
N ILE A 209 -1.78 -2.07 -2.82
CA ILE A 209 -1.79 -2.93 -3.99
C ILE A 209 -3.10 -3.70 -3.94
N SER A 210 -3.96 -3.52 -4.95
CA SER A 210 -5.27 -4.16 -5.00
C SER A 210 -5.70 -4.45 -6.43
N THR A 211 -6.86 -5.08 -6.59
CA THR A 211 -7.47 -5.27 -7.90
C THR A 211 -8.25 -4.02 -8.30
N ALA A 212 -8.40 -3.82 -9.61
CA ALA A 212 -9.35 -2.87 -10.16
C ALA A 212 -10.75 -3.09 -9.55
N GLN A 213 -11.51 -2.01 -9.43
CA GLN A 213 -12.92 -2.09 -9.04
C GLN A 213 -13.68 -2.90 -10.09
N GLN A 214 -14.31 -4.00 -9.69
CA GLN A 214 -15.24 -4.70 -10.58
C GLN A 214 -16.49 -3.83 -10.73
N THR A 215 -16.62 -3.16 -11.88
CA THR A 215 -17.92 -2.64 -12.30
C THR A 215 -18.78 -3.85 -12.62
N THR A 216 -19.85 -4.08 -11.87
CA THR A 216 -20.88 -5.06 -12.21
C THR A 216 -21.60 -4.57 -13.46
N THR A 217 -21.00 -4.75 -14.63
CA THR A 217 -21.74 -4.76 -15.89
C THR A 217 -22.47 -6.08 -15.91
N GLU A 218 -23.78 -6.04 -15.63
CA GLU A 218 -24.67 -7.18 -15.82
C GLU A 218 -24.48 -7.70 -17.24
N ILE A 219 -23.89 -8.89 -17.36
CA ILE A 219 -23.97 -9.69 -18.59
C ILE A 219 -25.36 -10.31 -18.58
N LEU A 220 -26.38 -9.50 -18.87
CA LEU A 220 -27.65 -10.01 -19.36
C LEU A 220 -27.55 -9.98 -20.89
N SER A 221 -27.11 -11.11 -21.45
CA SER A 221 -27.26 -11.39 -22.87
C SER A 221 -27.89 -12.77 -23.00
N GLU A 222 -29.22 -12.71 -23.09
CA GLU A 222 -30.10 -13.49 -23.96
C GLU A 222 -29.69 -14.95 -24.24
N VAL A 223 -30.32 -15.86 -23.49
CA VAL A 223 -30.69 -17.17 -24.03
C VAL A 223 -32.12 -17.02 -24.56
N SER A 224 -32.25 -16.57 -25.81
CA SER A 224 -33.51 -16.60 -26.54
C SER A 224 -33.66 -17.94 -27.28
N ASP A 225 -34.58 -18.73 -26.73
CA ASP A 225 -35.50 -19.68 -27.36
C ASP A 225 -35.01 -20.82 -28.27
N THR A 226 -35.50 -22.00 -27.88
CA THR A 226 -35.42 -23.29 -28.56
C THR A 226 -36.55 -23.40 -29.59
N GLU A 227 -36.24 -23.58 -30.87
CA GLU A 227 -37.18 -24.17 -31.84
C GLU A 227 -36.74 -25.61 -32.15
N ASN A 228 -37.49 -26.57 -31.59
CA ASN A 228 -37.41 -27.98 -31.92
C ASN A 228 -38.63 -28.31 -32.79
N ASN A 229 -38.43 -28.47 -34.10
CA ASN A 229 -39.43 -28.96 -35.04
C ASN A 229 -39.27 -30.49 -35.18
N THR A 230 -40.25 -31.27 -34.72
CA THR A 230 -40.50 -32.63 -35.26
C THR A 230 -41.98 -33.01 -35.07
N SER A 231 -42.50 -33.63 -36.12
CA SER A 231 -43.88 -33.85 -36.51
C SER A 231 -44.73 -34.81 -35.65
N ASP A 232 -46.02 -34.50 -35.62
CA ASP A 232 -47.24 -35.34 -35.58
C ASP A 232 -47.13 -36.86 -35.35
N ASN A 233 -47.83 -37.36 -34.30
CA ASN A 233 -48.81 -38.44 -34.45
C ASN A 233 -49.77 -38.63 -33.24
N VAL A 234 -51.06 -38.37 -33.48
CA VAL A 234 -52.32 -39.07 -33.10
C VAL A 234 -52.35 -40.00 -31.85
N ILE A 235 -53.27 -39.74 -30.88
CA ILE A 235 -54.47 -40.53 -30.46
C ILE A 235 -55.17 -39.86 -29.23
N LYS A 236 -56.51 -39.99 -29.18
CA LYS A 236 -57.57 -39.35 -28.36
C LYS A 236 -57.73 -39.88 -26.88
N PRO A 237 -58.62 -39.28 -26.05
CA PRO A 237 -58.52 -39.13 -24.57
C PRO A 237 -59.45 -40.08 -23.74
N LEU A 238 -59.53 -39.82 -22.40
CA LEU A 238 -60.42 -40.29 -21.28
C LEU A 238 -59.58 -41.03 -20.18
N ASP A 239 -59.73 -40.93 -18.85
CA ASP A 239 -60.78 -40.49 -17.91
C ASP A 239 -60.21 -40.27 -16.47
N GLN A 240 -60.95 -39.49 -15.68
CA GLN A 240 -61.26 -39.55 -14.24
C GLN A 240 -60.24 -39.43 -13.08
N SER A 241 -60.46 -38.31 -12.35
CA SER A 241 -60.66 -38.18 -10.89
C SER A 241 -59.46 -38.34 -9.95
N LEU A 242 -59.24 -37.30 -9.12
CA LEU A 242 -59.47 -37.34 -7.67
C LEU A 242 -59.39 -35.91 -7.10
N ILE A 243 -60.50 -35.46 -6.51
CA ILE A 243 -60.61 -34.25 -5.68
C ILE A 243 -60.88 -34.76 -4.26
N SER A 244 -60.24 -34.17 -3.24
CA SER A 244 -60.72 -33.93 -1.86
C SER A 244 -59.52 -33.48 -1.01
N SER A 245 -59.35 -32.19 -0.72
CA SER A 245 -59.89 -31.44 0.44
C SER A 245 -59.45 -31.99 1.80
N THR A 246 -58.86 -31.16 2.67
CA THR A 246 -59.52 -30.63 3.89
C THR A 246 -58.65 -29.52 4.52
N ASN A 247 -59.34 -28.57 5.12
CA ASN A 247 -58.96 -27.27 5.64
C ASN A 247 -58.14 -27.32 6.95
N TYR A 248 -57.46 -26.20 7.26
CA TYR A 248 -57.28 -25.74 8.64
C TYR A 248 -57.83 -24.31 8.78
N THR A 249 -58.69 -24.16 9.78
CA THR A 249 -59.39 -22.96 10.31
C THR A 249 -58.40 -21.88 10.72
N GLY A 250 -58.59 -20.57 10.52
CA GLY A 250 -59.80 -19.77 10.67
C GLY A 250 -59.71 -18.95 11.97
N ILE A 251 -59.33 -17.66 11.88
CA ILE A 251 -59.92 -16.55 12.65
C ILE A 251 -59.89 -15.31 11.75
N ASP A 252 -61.08 -14.74 11.59
CA ASP A 252 -61.46 -13.52 10.90
C ASP A 252 -61.62 -12.39 11.94
N GLN A 253 -61.21 -11.17 11.60
CA GLN A 253 -62.05 -9.98 11.72
C GLN A 253 -61.48 -8.80 10.92
N THR A 254 -62.41 -8.11 10.28
CA THR A 254 -62.35 -7.15 9.18
C THR A 254 -62.30 -5.68 9.64
N GLU A 255 -61.74 -4.79 8.80
CA GLU A 255 -62.35 -3.51 8.31
C GLU A 255 -61.31 -2.59 7.63
N ASP A 256 -61.20 -2.69 6.30
CA ASP A 256 -61.43 -1.66 5.28
C ASP A 256 -61.16 -0.14 5.56
N GLN A 257 -60.10 0.41 4.94
CA GLN A 257 -60.15 1.34 3.77
C GLN A 257 -59.00 2.38 3.72
N ASN A 258 -58.30 2.36 2.57
CA ASN A 258 -57.68 3.48 1.84
C ASN A 258 -56.48 4.23 2.43
N ASN A 259 -55.26 3.86 1.99
CA ASN A 259 -54.51 4.59 0.97
C ASN A 259 -53.02 4.24 0.99
N SER A 260 -52.50 3.96 -0.20
CA SER A 260 -51.13 4.13 -0.69
C SER A 260 -50.11 4.72 0.30
N LEU A 261 -49.00 4.01 0.51
CA LEU A 261 -47.61 4.46 0.29
C LEU A 261 -46.67 3.57 1.11
N GLY A 262 -45.95 2.70 0.41
CA GLY A 262 -44.75 2.11 0.97
C GLY A 262 -43.68 3.20 1.10
N ASP A 263 -43.11 3.36 2.28
CA ASP A 263 -41.78 3.93 2.39
C ASP A 263 -41.15 3.61 3.75
N ARG A 264 -40.22 2.66 3.74
CA ARG A 264 -39.31 2.36 4.87
C ARG A 264 -38.20 3.41 4.97
N ASN A 265 -38.56 4.70 4.90
CA ASN A 265 -37.64 5.85 4.91
C ASN A 265 -38.02 6.98 5.90
N GLY A 266 -39.07 6.80 6.72
CA GLY A 266 -39.68 7.86 7.54
C GLY A 266 -38.95 8.34 8.80
N LEU A 267 -37.71 7.87 9.07
CA LEU A 267 -36.91 8.29 10.23
C LEU A 267 -35.75 9.20 9.84
N LEU A 268 -35.04 8.90 8.74
CA LEU A 268 -33.89 9.70 8.29
C LEU A 268 -34.28 11.09 7.77
N THR A 269 -35.42 11.22 7.10
CA THR A 269 -35.89 12.52 6.57
C THR A 269 -36.29 13.49 7.69
N LYS A 270 -36.79 13.00 8.83
CA LYS A 270 -37.11 13.84 10.00
C LYS A 270 -35.87 14.38 10.70
N PHE A 271 -34.79 13.59 10.81
CA PHE A 271 -33.53 14.06 11.39
C PHE A 271 -32.80 15.07 10.51
N ILE A 272 -32.84 14.88 9.18
CA ILE A 272 -32.26 15.84 8.22
C ILE A 272 -32.98 17.19 8.27
N MET A 273 -34.31 17.20 8.39
CA MET A 273 -35.07 18.46 8.52
C MET A 273 -34.82 19.16 9.86
N LEU A 274 -34.66 18.42 10.96
CA LEU A 274 -34.39 19.02 12.28
C LEU A 274 -33.00 19.66 12.35
N SER A 275 -31.99 19.06 11.71
CA SER A 275 -30.62 19.60 11.71
C SER A 275 -30.52 20.91 10.92
N ILE A 276 -31.24 21.04 9.80
CA ILE A 276 -31.27 22.27 8.98
C ILE A 276 -31.88 23.43 9.78
N ILE A 277 -32.96 23.20 10.54
CA ILE A 277 -33.61 24.24 11.35
C ILE A 277 -32.69 24.76 12.46
N LEU A 278 -31.90 23.89 13.09
CA LEU A 278 -30.96 24.30 14.14
C LEU A 278 -29.80 25.14 13.60
N VAL A 279 -29.29 24.82 12.41
CA VAL A 279 -28.22 25.60 11.76
C VAL A 279 -28.71 27.01 11.41
N ILE A 280 -29.91 27.13 10.83
CA ILE A 280 -30.49 28.44 10.49
C ILE A 280 -30.72 29.28 11.77
N SER A 281 -31.25 28.66 12.82
CA SER A 281 -31.50 29.33 14.10
C SER A 281 -30.19 29.81 14.75
N GLY A 282 -29.12 29.02 14.66
CA GLY A 282 -27.79 29.40 15.15
C GLY A 282 -27.18 30.57 14.38
N ILE A 283 -27.31 30.60 13.05
CA ILE A 283 -26.82 31.70 12.21
C ILE A 283 -27.59 33.00 12.52
N VAL A 284 -28.91 32.93 12.67
CA VAL A 284 -29.73 34.09 13.03
C VAL A 284 -29.39 34.60 14.42
N TYR A 285 -29.22 33.72 15.41
CA TYR A 285 -28.81 34.08 16.77
C TYR A 285 -27.44 34.75 16.80
N TRP A 286 -26.46 34.18 16.10
CA TRP A 286 -25.11 34.77 15.97
C TRP A 286 -25.18 36.17 15.35
N HIS A 287 -25.99 36.33 14.30
CA HIS A 287 -26.13 37.61 13.62
C HIS A 287 -26.86 38.66 14.46
N TYR A 288 -27.79 38.24 15.32
CA TYR A 288 -28.49 39.11 16.28
C TYR A 288 -27.56 39.56 17.41
N ASN A 289 -26.76 38.64 17.98
CA ASN A 289 -25.85 38.96 19.09
C ASN A 289 -24.66 39.83 18.66
N LYS A 290 -24.25 39.78 17.39
CA LYS A 290 -23.16 40.63 16.85
C LYS A 290 -23.59 42.09 16.63
N ARG A 291 -24.88 42.40 16.68
CA ARG A 291 -25.44 43.76 16.45
C ARG A 291 -25.87 44.47 17.74
N ARG A 292 -25.72 43.84 18.90
CA ARG A 292 -25.79 44.50 20.21
C ARG A 292 -24.39 44.76 20.72
#